data_AF-A0AAV9M236-F1
#
_entry.id   AF-A0AAV9M236-F1
#
_cell.length_a   1.000
_cell.length_b   1.000
_cell.length_c   1.000
_cell.angle_alpha   90.00
_cell.angle_beta   90.00
_cell.angle_gamma   90.00
#
_symmetry.space_group_name_H-M   'P 1'
#
loop_
_entity.id
_entity.type
_entity.pdbx_description
1 polymer ?
#
loop_
_entity_poly.entity_id
_entity_poly.type
_entity_poly.pdbx_seq_one_letter_code
_entity_poly.pdbx_strand_id
1 'polypeptide(L)'
;MQGHPVLLNRAPALHRLGIHAFQVVLVEGHDICLHPLVCKGFNDNFDGDQMVVRVPLSLEAQVEARLLMFSHMNLLSPAIGNPIFVPTQDILIGLLCVNELKSSRYL
;
A
#
# COMPACT_ATOMS: atom_id res chain seq x y z
N MET A 1 13.15 13.87 10.69
CA MET A 1 12.54 12.73 9.98
C MET A 1 11.60 13.14 8.83
N GLN A 2 11.24 14.42 8.65
CA GLN A 2 10.49 14.84 7.47
C GLN A 2 11.20 14.41 6.20
N GLY A 3 10.47 13.69 5.35
CA GLY A 3 10.96 13.21 4.08
C GLY A 3 11.75 11.90 4.14
N HIS A 4 12.24 11.37 5.27
CA HIS A 4 13.06 10.16 5.23
C HIS A 4 12.22 8.90 4.90
N PRO A 5 12.55 8.15 3.83
CA PRO A 5 11.76 6.99 3.42
C PRO A 5 12.03 5.81 4.36
N VAL A 6 11.03 4.97 4.55
CA VAL A 6 11.12 3.75 5.35
C VAL A 6 10.57 2.58 4.54
N LEU A 7 11.24 1.43 4.62
CA LEU A 7 10.83 0.22 3.93
C LEU A 7 9.96 -0.64 4.86
N LEU A 8 8.81 -1.08 4.37
CA LEU A 8 7.91 -2.01 5.04
C LEU A 8 7.89 -3.35 4.28
N ASN A 9 7.87 -4.46 5.01
CA ASN A 9 7.85 -5.80 4.45
C ASN A 9 7.00 -6.76 5.28
N ARG A 10 6.13 -7.54 4.62
CA ARG A 10 5.41 -8.68 5.23
C ARG A 10 6.14 -9.98 4.92
N ALA A 11 6.30 -10.85 5.91
CA ALA A 11 6.82 -12.20 5.67
C ALA A 11 5.67 -13.20 5.46
N PRO A 12 5.80 -14.18 4.55
CA PRO A 12 6.88 -14.34 3.56
C PRO A 12 6.71 -13.40 2.35
N ALA A 13 7.82 -12.85 1.85
CA ALA A 13 7.81 -12.01 0.65
C ALA A 13 7.90 -12.88 -0.61
N LEU A 14 6.76 -13.11 -1.28
CA LEU A 14 6.69 -13.98 -2.47
C LEU A 14 7.14 -13.28 -3.76
N HIS A 15 7.10 -11.96 -3.79
CA HIS A 15 7.44 -11.15 -4.98
C HIS A 15 7.89 -9.75 -4.56
N ARG A 16 8.46 -8.98 -5.51
CA ARG A 16 9.00 -7.64 -5.27
C ARG A 16 8.02 -6.68 -4.55
N LEU A 17 6.72 -6.79 -4.82
CA LEU A 17 5.69 -5.95 -4.18
C LEU A 17 5.44 -6.28 -2.69
N GLY A 18 6.08 -7.33 -2.17
CA GLY A 18 6.07 -7.62 -0.74
C GLY A 18 6.95 -6.64 0.06
N ILE A 19 7.68 -5.75 -0.61
CA ILE A 19 8.50 -4.69 0.00
C ILE A 19 8.21 -3.36 -0.69
N HIS A 20 7.81 -2.35 0.09
CA HIS A 20 7.59 -0.99 -0.42
C HIS A 20 8.18 0.06 0.50
N ALA A 21 8.55 1.20 -0.07
CA ALA A 21 8.94 2.40 0.65
C ALA A 21 7.73 3.32 0.88
N PHE A 22 7.70 3.93 2.07
CA PHE A 22 6.68 4.87 2.48
C PHE A 22 7.30 6.09 3.16
N GLN A 23 6.57 7.20 3.10
CA GLN A 23 6.77 8.30 4.03
C GLN A 23 6.04 7.96 5.33
N VAL A 24 6.76 7.98 6.45
CA VAL A 24 6.15 7.74 7.77
C VAL A 24 5.54 9.02 8.31
N VAL A 25 4.36 8.87 8.91
CA VAL A 25 3.69 9.86 9.73
C VAL A 25 3.58 9.28 11.13
N LEU A 26 3.91 10.08 12.15
CA LEU A 26 3.76 9.65 13.54
C LEU A 26 2.27 9.56 13.88
N VAL A 27 1.89 8.44 14.48
CA VAL A 27 0.52 8.16 14.94
C VAL A 27 0.60 7.71 16.40
N GLU A 28 -0.48 7.92 17.14
CA GLU A 28 -0.65 7.39 18.49
C GLU A 28 -0.94 5.88 18.42
N GLY A 29 -0.44 5.11 19.39
CA GLY A 29 -0.62 3.66 19.49
C GLY A 29 0.65 2.85 19.23
N HIS A 30 0.50 1.52 19.21
CA HIS A 30 1.60 0.56 19.02
C HIS A 30 1.54 -0.19 17.68
N ASP A 31 0.51 0.05 16.89
CA ASP A 31 0.25 -0.65 15.64
C ASP A 31 0.69 0.18 14.43
N ILE A 32 1.08 -0.52 13.36
CA ILE A 32 1.44 0.12 12.09
C ILE A 32 0.15 0.33 11.29
N CYS A 33 -0.20 1.60 11.03
CA CYS A 33 -1.30 1.92 10.13
C CYS A 33 -0.84 1.83 8.66
N LEU A 34 -1.53 1.03 7.85
CA LEU A 34 -1.23 0.83 6.44
C LEU A 34 -2.40 1.28 5.55
N HIS A 35 -2.08 1.81 4.37
CA HIS A 35 -3.10 2.22 3.41
C HIS A 35 -3.84 1.02 2.79
N PRO A 36 -5.18 0.99 2.73
CA PRO A 36 -5.93 -0.21 2.32
C PRO A 36 -5.58 -0.70 0.91
N LEU A 37 -5.35 0.22 -0.04
CA LEU A 37 -5.01 -0.16 -1.43
C LEU A 37 -3.66 -0.90 -1.57
N VAL A 38 -2.75 -0.78 -0.60
CA VAL A 38 -1.45 -1.46 -0.67
C VAL A 38 -1.49 -2.88 -0.09
N CYS A 39 -2.55 -3.23 0.64
CA CYS A 39 -2.66 -4.51 1.36
C CYS A 39 -2.63 -5.70 0.41
N LYS A 40 -3.21 -5.57 -0.79
CA LYS A 40 -3.15 -6.59 -1.83
C LYS A 40 -1.71 -6.88 -2.30
N GLY A 41 -0.85 -5.86 -2.32
CA GLY A 41 0.58 -6.04 -2.63
C GLY A 41 1.33 -6.79 -1.53
N PHE A 42 0.91 -6.68 -0.27
CA PHE A 42 1.49 -7.44 0.84
C PHE A 42 0.80 -8.78 1.13
N ASN A 43 -0.33 -9.05 0.48
CA ASN A 43 -1.23 -10.15 0.81
C ASN A 43 -1.70 -10.12 2.28
N ASP A 44 -1.94 -8.92 2.83
CA ASP A 44 -2.29 -8.67 4.23
C ASP A 44 -3.81 -8.53 4.41
N ASN A 45 -4.35 -9.10 5.49
CA ASN A 45 -5.77 -9.13 5.85
C ASN A 45 -6.07 -8.57 7.27
N PHE A 46 -5.06 -8.04 7.97
CA PHE A 46 -5.18 -7.46 9.32
C PHE A 46 -5.72 -8.39 10.42
N ASP A 47 -5.44 -9.69 10.37
CA ASP A 47 -5.85 -10.67 11.39
C ASP A 47 -4.80 -10.91 12.52
N GLY A 48 -3.78 -10.06 12.59
CA GLY A 48 -2.63 -10.20 13.51
C GLY A 48 -1.27 -10.33 12.79
N ASP A 49 -1.27 -10.13 11.47
CA ASP A 49 -0.06 -10.07 10.66
C ASP A 49 0.97 -9.05 11.17
N GLN A 50 2.23 -9.47 11.18
CA GLN A 50 3.35 -8.62 11.59
C GLN A 50 4.16 -8.14 10.39
N MET A 51 4.66 -6.91 10.50
CA MET A 51 5.45 -6.25 9.46
C MET A 51 6.82 -5.86 9.99
N VAL A 52 7.84 -5.98 9.13
CA VAL A 52 9.20 -5.55 9.43
C VAL A 52 9.45 -4.17 8.83
N VAL A 53 9.91 -3.26 9.67
CA VAL A 53 10.28 -1.89 9.30
C VAL A 53 11.81 -1.81 9.16
N ARG A 54 12.31 -1.30 8.03
CA ARG A 54 13.74 -1.07 7.79
C ARG A 54 14.00 0.39 7.39
N VAL A 55 15.08 0.95 7.91
CA VAL A 55 15.45 2.35 7.70
C VAL A 55 16.72 2.42 6.82
N PRO A 56 16.64 2.92 5.58
CA PRO A 56 17.80 3.06 4.71
C PRO A 56 18.71 4.21 5.19
N LEU A 57 19.97 3.89 5.50
CA LEU A 57 20.90 4.87 6.09
C LEU A 57 21.65 5.69 5.04
N SER A 58 22.23 5.03 4.01
CA SER A 58 23.03 5.72 3.00
C SER A 58 22.17 6.60 2.10
N LEU A 59 22.78 7.64 1.52
CA LEU A 59 22.07 8.55 0.63
C LEU A 59 21.58 7.80 -0.62
N GLU A 60 22.42 6.90 -1.15
CA GLU A 60 22.12 6.07 -2.29
C GLU A 60 20.91 5.17 -2.02
N ALA A 61 20.85 4.54 -0.85
CA ALA A 61 19.72 3.68 -0.45
C ALA A 61 18.43 4.51 -0.27
N GLN A 62 18.53 5.72 0.28
CA GLN A 62 17.38 6.62 0.40
C GLN A 62 16.87 7.07 -0.98
N VAL A 63 17.78 7.36 -1.92
CA VAL A 63 17.42 7.74 -3.30
C VAL A 63 16.78 6.57 -4.03
N GLU A 64 17.35 5.37 -3.93
CA GLU A 64 16.79 4.15 -4.52
C GLU A 64 15.39 3.85 -3.97
N ALA A 65 15.21 3.96 -2.65
CA ALA A 65 13.92 3.77 -2.01
C ALA A 65 12.85 4.74 -2.56
N ARG A 66 13.22 6.00 -2.81
CA ARG A 66 12.32 7.01 -3.38
C ARG A 66 11.97 6.75 -4.83
N LEU A 67 12.97 6.42 -5.63
CA LEU A 67 12.79 6.32 -7.08
C LEU A 67 12.17 4.99 -7.50
N LEU A 68 12.51 3.89 -6.83
CA LEU A 68 12.17 2.54 -7.28
C LEU A 68 11.21 1.79 -6.35
N MET A 69 11.24 2.08 -5.05
CA MET A 69 10.53 1.26 -4.05
C MET A 69 9.28 1.93 -3.51
N PHE A 70 9.09 3.24 -3.73
CA PHE A 70 7.92 3.94 -3.21
C PHE A 70 6.62 3.32 -3.71
N SER A 71 5.62 3.24 -2.84
CA SER A 71 4.36 2.55 -3.13
C SER A 71 3.67 3.06 -4.41
N HIS A 72 3.67 4.37 -4.64
CA HIS A 72 3.07 4.99 -5.84
C HIS A 72 3.84 4.72 -7.15
N MET A 73 5.08 4.24 -7.08
CA MET A 73 5.85 3.86 -8.27
C MET A 73 5.53 2.45 -8.77
N ASN A 74 4.87 1.63 -7.96
CA ASN A 74 4.74 0.20 -8.20
C ASN A 74 3.29 -0.21 -8.50
N LEU A 75 2.52 0.58 -9.26
CA LEU A 75 1.07 0.42 -9.40
C LEU A 75 0.59 -0.84 -10.16
N LEU A 76 1.46 -1.41 -10.99
CA LEU A 76 1.14 -2.53 -11.88
C LEU A 76 1.81 -3.82 -11.41
N SER A 77 1.17 -4.94 -11.70
CA SER A 77 1.75 -6.27 -11.50
C SER A 77 2.95 -6.47 -12.41
N PRO A 78 4.13 -6.83 -11.87
CA PRO A 78 5.30 -7.12 -12.71
C PRO A 78 5.10 -8.38 -13.58
N ALA A 79 4.17 -9.28 -13.21
CA ALA A 79 3.95 -10.52 -13.93
C ALA A 79 2.99 -10.37 -15.12
N ILE A 80 1.90 -9.61 -14.95
CA ILE A 80 0.79 -9.56 -15.92
C ILE A 80 0.53 -8.12 -16.43
N GLY A 81 1.06 -7.10 -15.76
CA GLY A 81 0.83 -5.68 -16.11
C GLY A 81 -0.53 -5.12 -15.64
N ASN A 82 -1.38 -5.94 -15.02
CA ASN A 82 -2.65 -5.48 -14.47
C ASN A 82 -2.47 -4.58 -13.24
N PRO A 83 -3.38 -3.62 -12.99
CA PRO A 83 -3.32 -2.77 -11.82
C PRO A 83 -3.55 -3.57 -10.53
N ILE A 84 -2.71 -3.32 -9.52
CA ILE A 84 -2.80 -4.01 -8.22
C ILE A 84 -3.52 -3.17 -7.17
N PHE A 85 -3.31 -1.85 -7.21
CA PHE A 85 -3.86 -0.89 -6.23
C PHE A 85 -5.25 -0.43 -6.65
N VAL A 86 -6.15 -1.41 -6.85
CA VAL A 86 -7.55 -1.18 -7.18
C VAL A 86 -8.39 -1.23 -5.91
N PRO A 87 -9.48 -0.44 -5.81
CA PRO A 87 -10.45 -0.57 -4.73
C PRO A 87 -10.95 -2.01 -4.61
N THR A 88 -11.09 -2.50 -3.38
CA THR A 88 -11.60 -3.84 -3.07
C THR A 88 -12.68 -3.78 -1.99
N GLN A 89 -13.46 -4.86 -1.89
CA GLN A 89 -14.44 -5.08 -0.82
C GLN A 89 -15.36 -3.87 -0.61
N ASP A 90 -15.35 -3.28 0.58
CA ASP A 90 -16.28 -2.24 1.01
C ASP A 90 -16.21 -0.97 0.16
N ILE A 91 -15.03 -0.63 -0.37
CA ILE A 91 -14.89 0.54 -1.26
C ILE A 91 -15.68 0.31 -2.55
N LEU A 92 -15.66 -0.90 -3.10
CA LEU A 92 -16.44 -1.25 -4.30
C LEU A 92 -17.94 -1.23 -4.00
N ILE A 93 -18.35 -1.78 -2.86
CA ILE A 93 -19.77 -1.80 -2.43
C ILE A 93 -20.29 -0.35 -2.28
N GLY A 94 -19.51 0.52 -1.66
CA GLY A 94 -19.86 1.94 -1.51
C GLY A 94 -20.02 2.65 -2.85
N LEU A 95 -19.09 2.43 -3.78
CA LEU A 95 -19.16 3.00 -5.14
C LEU A 95 -20.39 2.51 -5.91
N LEU A 96 -20.68 1.21 -5.84
CA LEU A 96 -21.87 0.61 -6.48
C LEU A 96 -23.16 1.20 -5.90
N CYS A 97 -23.28 1.28 -4.57
CA CYS A 97 -24.45 1.84 -3.90
C CYS A 97 -24.73 3.29 -4.31
N VAL A 98 -23.69 4.13 -4.34
CA VAL A 98 -23.82 5.53 -4.78
C VAL A 98 -24.22 5.64 -6.24
N ASN A 99 -23.73 4.73 -7.09
CA ASN A 99 -24.08 4.73 -8.51
C ASN A 99 -25.55 4.37 -8.75
N GLU A 100 -26.06 3.33 -8.07
CA GLU A 100 -27.47 2.94 -8.13
C GLU A 100 -28.41 4.05 -7.65
N LEU A 101 -28.06 4.72 -6.54
CA LEU A 101 -28.84 5.86 -6.01
C LEU A 101 -28.86 7.06 -6.94
N LYS A 102 -27.83 7.25 -7.79
CA LYS A 102 -27.84 8.27 -8.84
C LYS A 102 -28.75 7.86 -9.98
N SER A 103 -28.65 6.62 -10.46
CA SER A 103 -29.50 6.09 -11.52
C SER A 103 -30.99 6.20 -11.18
N SER A 104 -31.37 5.84 -9.95
CA SER A 104 -32.76 5.95 -9.48
C SER A 104 -33.28 7.39 -9.30
N ARG A 105 -32.40 8.40 -9.24
CA ARG A 105 -32.80 9.82 -9.16
C ARG A 105 -33.05 10.47 -10.52
N TYR A 106 -32.65 9.82 -11.60
CA TYR A 106 -32.89 10.27 -12.98
C TYR A 106 -34.03 9.47 -13.66
N LEU A 107 -34.73 8.62 -12.90
CA LEU A 107 -36.01 8.00 -13.24
C LEU A 107 -37.10 8.59 -12.35
#